data_AF-A0A7X6ZAN1-F1
#
_entry.id   AF-A0A7X6ZAN1-F1
#
_cell.length_a   1.000
_cell.length_b   1.000
_cell.length_c   1.000
_cell.angle_alpha   90.00
_cell.angle_beta   90.00
_cell.angle_gamma   90.00
#
_symmetry.space_group_name_H-M   'P 1'
#
loop_
_entity.id
_entity.type
_entity.pdbx_description
1 polymer ?
#
loop_
_entity_poly.entity_id
_entity_poly.type
_entity_poly.pdbx_seq_one_letter_code
_entity_poly.pdbx_strand_id
1 'polypeptide(L)'
;SGQEVFLKIIDIDLERRLFSLSLKQANEGVDPEGTEFDPALYGMTAEYDENGEYKYPEGFDPETQEWKEGFETQREAWEQEYAAAQARWEAHKKQVGEALVAEAEAPAAGDSAAQQSFSSESASSGTLADDEALAALKQQLEGN
;
A
#
# COMPACT_ATOMS: atom_id res chain seq x y z
N SER A 1 -9.15 7.67 -13.56
CA SER A 1 -9.22 7.28 -12.14
C SER A 1 -7.91 6.64 -11.76
N GLY A 2 -7.29 7.04 -10.64
CA GLY A 2 -6.08 6.37 -10.14
C GLY A 2 -6.47 5.04 -9.48
N GLN A 3 -5.69 3.99 -9.70
CA GLN A 3 -5.81 2.73 -8.97
C GLN A 3 -5.04 2.85 -7.66
N GLU A 4 -5.66 2.46 -6.54
CA GLU A 4 -4.97 2.31 -5.27
C GLU A 4 -4.17 1.00 -5.30
N VAL A 5 -2.88 1.08 -4.98
CA VAL A 5 -1.96 -0.06 -4.98
C VAL A 5 -1.20 -0.09 -3.66
N PHE A 6 -1.18 -1.25 -3.02
CA PHE A 6 -0.43 -1.51 -1.80
C PHE A 6 0.99 -1.95 -2.16
N LEU A 7 1.97 -1.22 -1.62
CA LEU A 7 3.39 -1.43 -1.84
C LEU A 7 4.10 -1.49 -0.50
N LYS A 8 5.16 -2.29 -0.42
CA LYS A 8 6.03 -2.34 0.76
C LYS A 8 7.24 -1.44 0.54
N ILE A 9 7.53 -0.56 1.49
CA ILE A 9 8.80 0.18 1.51
C ILE A 9 9.89 -0.81 1.88
N ILE A 10 10.89 -0.94 1.02
CA ILE A 10 12.02 -1.87 1.21
C ILE A 10 13.32 -1.16 1.58
N ASP A 11 13.44 0.12 1.24
CA ASP A 11 14.62 0.93 1.54
C ASP A 11 14.29 2.42 1.58
N ILE A 12 14.99 3.18 2.41
CA ILE A 12 14.83 4.62 2.59
C ILE A 12 16.20 5.29 2.57
N ASP A 13 16.47 6.04 1.50
CA ASP A 13 17.66 6.86 1.37
C ASP A 13 17.31 8.32 1.73
N LEU A 14 17.69 8.72 2.95
CA LEU A 14 17.43 10.06 3.47
C LEU A 14 18.30 11.14 2.83
N GLU A 15 19.50 10.79 2.34
CA GLU A 15 20.42 11.75 1.72
C GLU A 15 19.86 12.20 0.37
N ARG A 16 19.32 11.25 -0.39
CA ARG A 16 18.76 11.48 -1.72
C ARG A 16 17.26 11.70 -1.70
N ARG A 17 16.61 11.53 -0.55
CA ARG A 17 15.15 11.60 -0.36
C ARG A 17 14.42 10.62 -1.28
N LEU A 18 14.95 9.40 -1.37
CA LEU A 18 14.43 8.33 -2.21
C LEU A 18 13.84 7.21 -1.34
N PHE A 19 12.76 6.61 -1.84
CA PHE A 19 12.13 5.43 -1.23
C PHE A 19 12.11 4.33 -2.28
N SER A 20 12.57 3.14 -1.90
CA SER A 20 12.41 1.95 -2.73
C SER A 20 11.13 1.23 -2.33
N LEU A 21 10.32 0.88 -3.31
CA LEU A 21 9.01 0.24 -3.13
C LEU A 21 8.99 -1.10 -3.84
N SER A 22 8.29 -2.08 -3.28
CA SER A 22 8.10 -3.39 -3.90
C SER A 22 6.66 -3.86 -3.81
N LEU A 23 6.06 -4.15 -4.97
CA LEU A 23 4.75 -4.81 -5.08
C LEU A 23 4.83 -6.29 -4.70
N LYS A 24 5.86 -7.01 -5.20
CA LYS A 24 6.05 -8.43 -4.92
C LYS A 24 6.10 -8.71 -3.42
N GLN A 25 7.00 -8.02 -2.70
CA GLN A 25 7.10 -8.14 -1.25
C GLN A 25 5.88 -7.62 -0.46
N ALA A 26 5.02 -6.77 -1.05
CA ALA A 26 3.75 -6.42 -0.42
C ALA A 26 2.80 -7.62 -0.45
N ASN A 27 2.74 -8.31 -1.60
CA ASN A 27 1.85 -9.44 -1.82
C ASN A 27 2.32 -10.74 -1.13
N GLU A 28 3.63 -11.02 -1.08
CA GLU A 28 4.19 -12.29 -0.58
C GLU A 28 3.81 -12.66 0.86
N GLY A 29 3.41 -11.69 1.68
CA GLY A 29 3.01 -11.90 3.07
C GLY A 29 1.51 -11.87 3.34
N VAL A 30 0.67 -11.76 2.29
CA VAL A 30 -0.77 -11.56 2.44
C VAL A 30 -1.52 -12.70 1.79
N ASP A 31 -2.27 -13.44 2.60
CA ASP A 31 -3.19 -14.48 2.12
C ASP A 31 -4.54 -13.82 1.72
N PRO A 32 -4.97 -13.90 0.45
CA PRO A 32 -6.25 -13.34 0.00
C PRO A 32 -7.48 -14.00 0.65
N GLU A 33 -7.36 -15.20 1.22
CA GLU A 33 -8.43 -15.86 1.96
C GLU A 33 -8.23 -15.81 3.49
N GLY A 34 -7.06 -15.34 3.94
CA GLY A 34 -6.68 -15.31 5.35
C GLY A 34 -7.57 -14.42 6.22
N THR A 35 -7.80 -14.81 7.48
CA THR A 35 -8.58 -14.03 8.44
C THR A 35 -7.72 -13.29 9.46
N GLU A 36 -6.40 -13.48 9.40
CA GLU A 36 -5.47 -12.83 10.32
C GLU A 36 -5.21 -11.38 9.88
N PHE A 37 -5.66 -10.46 10.72
CA PHE A 37 -5.51 -9.02 10.50
C PHE A 37 -4.57 -8.45 11.55
N ASP A 38 -3.49 -7.83 11.09
CA ASP A 38 -2.57 -7.03 11.91
C ASP A 38 -2.74 -5.54 11.58
N PRO A 39 -3.44 -4.76 12.43
CA PRO A 39 -3.65 -3.32 12.20
C PRO A 39 -2.36 -2.51 12.10
N ALA A 40 -1.26 -2.97 12.71
CA ALA A 40 0.01 -2.24 12.72
C ALA A 40 0.62 -2.13 11.31
N LEU A 41 0.39 -3.13 10.46
CA LEU A 41 0.81 -3.11 9.06
C LEU A 41 0.01 -2.12 8.20
N TYR A 42 -1.14 -1.64 8.70
CA TYR A 42 -2.10 -0.84 7.93
C TYR A 42 -2.37 0.55 8.53
N GLY A 43 -1.43 1.04 9.34
CA GLY A 43 -1.39 2.42 9.82
C GLY A 43 -1.71 2.61 11.30
N MET A 44 -2.02 1.54 12.04
CA MET A 44 -2.18 1.60 13.50
C MET A 44 -0.95 1.04 14.22
N THR A 45 0.20 1.68 14.06
CA THR A 45 1.44 1.22 14.69
C THR A 45 1.29 1.15 16.21
N ALA A 46 1.68 0.02 16.78
CA ALA A 46 1.76 -0.15 18.22
C ALA A 46 2.80 0.82 18.82
N GLU A 47 2.38 1.64 19.77
CA GLU A 47 3.31 2.41 20.61
C GLU A 47 3.70 1.57 21.83
N TYR A 48 4.97 1.67 22.24
CA TYR A 48 5.49 1.02 23.44
C TYR A 48 6.09 2.07 24.37
N ASP A 49 5.97 1.88 25.67
CA ASP A 49 6.55 2.77 26.68
C ASP A 49 8.07 2.53 26.88
N GLU A 50 8.69 3.28 27.80
CA GLU A 50 10.13 3.16 28.09
C GLU A 50 10.55 1.78 28.63
N ASN A 51 9.59 0.98 29.11
CA ASN A 51 9.80 -0.38 29.60
C ASN A 51 9.55 -1.45 28.52
N GLY A 52 9.09 -1.03 27.33
CA GLY A 52 8.73 -1.93 26.23
C GLY A 52 7.32 -2.51 26.34
N GLU A 53 6.46 -1.93 27.19
CA GLU A 53 5.09 -2.37 27.38
C GLU A 53 4.14 -1.63 26.41
N TYR A 54 3.11 -2.33 25.89
CA TYR A 54 2.19 -1.74 24.92
C TYR A 54 1.43 -0.56 25.51
N LYS A 55 1.49 0.57 24.83
CA LYS A 55 0.79 1.79 25.23
C LYS A 55 -0.63 1.77 24.67
N TYR A 56 -1.57 1.52 25.56
CA TYR A 56 -2.99 1.56 25.22
C TYR A 56 -3.45 2.99 24.86
N PRO A 57 -4.48 3.10 24.01
CA PRO A 57 -5.09 4.40 23.71
C PRO A 57 -5.50 5.13 24.99
N GLU A 58 -5.36 6.46 24.99
CA GLU A 58 -5.77 7.27 26.14
C GLU A 58 -7.27 7.08 26.43
N GLY A 59 -7.59 6.65 27.64
CA GLY A 59 -8.96 6.36 28.04
C GLY A 59 -9.36 4.89 27.90
N PHE A 60 -8.55 4.03 27.27
CA PHE A 60 -8.75 2.59 27.28
C PHE A 60 -8.15 1.97 28.56
N ASP A 61 -8.91 1.12 29.23
CA ASP A 61 -8.47 0.38 30.41
C ASP A 61 -8.14 -1.07 30.03
N PRO A 62 -6.85 -1.48 30.08
CA PRO A 62 -6.45 -2.83 29.70
C PRO A 62 -6.87 -3.90 30.71
N GLU A 63 -7.14 -3.54 31.98
CA GLU A 63 -7.57 -4.50 33.00
C GLU A 63 -9.03 -4.90 32.80
N THR A 64 -9.89 -3.95 32.42
CA THR A 64 -11.32 -4.21 32.16
C THR A 64 -11.64 -4.43 30.69
N GLN A 65 -10.71 -4.10 29.79
CA GLN A 65 -10.92 -4.06 28.34
C GLN A 65 -12.03 -3.09 27.91
N GLU A 66 -12.24 -2.02 28.66
CA GLU A 66 -13.30 -1.04 28.43
C GLU A 66 -12.75 0.38 28.28
N TRP A 67 -13.49 1.22 27.57
CA TRP A 67 -13.22 2.66 27.52
C TRP A 67 -13.80 3.36 28.74
N LYS A 68 -13.03 4.28 29.33
CA LYS A 68 -13.44 5.12 30.45
C LYS A 68 -14.49 6.12 30.00
N GLU A 69 -15.43 6.42 30.89
CA GLU A 69 -16.46 7.45 30.67
C GLU A 69 -15.82 8.82 30.41
N GLY A 70 -16.29 9.54 29.38
CA GLY A 70 -15.77 10.85 28.98
C GLY A 70 -14.65 10.80 27.92
N PHE A 71 -14.25 9.61 27.46
CA PHE A 71 -13.26 9.41 26.39
C PHE A 71 -13.90 8.97 25.06
N GLU A 72 -15.16 9.31 24.82
CA GLU A 72 -15.90 8.88 23.63
C GLU A 72 -15.27 9.39 22.33
N THR A 73 -14.66 10.57 22.35
CA THR A 73 -13.97 11.13 21.18
C THR A 73 -12.72 10.32 20.83
N GLN A 74 -11.95 9.91 21.84
CA GLN A 74 -10.75 9.09 21.65
C GLN A 74 -11.13 7.69 21.18
N ARG A 75 -12.20 7.12 21.74
CA ARG A 75 -12.77 5.86 21.28
C ARG A 75 -13.17 5.93 19.82
N GLU A 76 -13.95 6.94 19.45
CA GLU A 76 -14.44 7.08 18.07
C GLU A 76 -13.28 7.26 17.09
N ALA A 77 -12.27 8.07 17.42
CA ALA A 77 -11.08 8.24 16.59
C ALA A 77 -10.33 6.91 16.40
N TRP A 78 -10.11 6.16 17.48
CA TRP A 78 -9.46 4.86 17.42
C TRP A 78 -10.28 3.84 16.60
N GLU A 79 -11.60 3.80 16.77
CA GLU A 79 -12.50 2.93 15.99
C GLU A 79 -12.48 3.29 14.50
N GLN A 80 -12.42 4.58 14.17
CA GLN A 80 -12.28 5.04 12.78
C GLN A 80 -10.95 4.64 12.17
N GLU A 81 -9.84 4.79 12.90
CA GLU A 81 -8.52 4.35 12.45
C GLU A 81 -8.46 2.84 12.25
N TYR A 82 -9.04 2.07 13.17
CA TYR A 82 -9.14 0.62 13.08
C TYR A 82 -9.95 0.20 11.86
N ALA A 83 -11.13 0.81 11.64
CA ALA A 83 -11.97 0.54 10.48
C ALA A 83 -11.26 0.90 9.16
N ALA A 84 -10.51 2.01 9.13
CA ALA A 84 -9.72 2.40 7.96
C ALA A 84 -8.56 1.42 7.70
N ALA A 85 -7.87 0.96 8.74
CA ALA A 85 -6.82 -0.05 8.63
C ALA A 85 -7.39 -1.37 8.11
N GLN A 86 -8.54 -1.80 8.62
CA GLN A 86 -9.23 -3.00 8.14
C GLN A 86 -9.63 -2.87 6.67
N ALA A 87 -10.19 -1.74 6.25
CA ALA A 87 -10.52 -1.50 4.84
C ALA A 87 -9.31 -1.58 3.92
N ARG A 88 -8.14 -1.06 4.35
CA ARG A 88 -6.87 -1.19 3.61
C ARG A 88 -6.42 -2.64 3.51
N TRP A 89 -6.53 -3.41 4.59
CA TRP A 89 -6.19 -4.83 4.60
C TRP A 89 -7.08 -5.63 3.64
N GLU A 90 -8.39 -5.43 3.67
CA GLU A 90 -9.34 -6.08 2.76
C GLU A 90 -9.05 -5.72 1.29
N ALA A 91 -8.72 -4.46 1.01
CA ALA A 91 -8.33 -4.02 -0.32
C ALA A 91 -6.99 -4.64 -0.76
N HIS A 92 -6.00 -4.77 0.13
CA HIS A 92 -4.73 -5.43 -0.17
C HIS A 92 -4.93 -6.91 -0.48
N LYS A 93 -5.79 -7.61 0.28
CA LYS A 93 -6.17 -9.00 -0.02
C LYS A 93 -6.77 -9.14 -1.41
N LYS A 94 -7.66 -8.23 -1.79
CA LYS A 94 -8.24 -8.20 -3.14
C LYS A 94 -7.16 -8.01 -4.22
N GLN A 95 -6.23 -7.08 -4.02
CA GLN A 95 -5.09 -6.88 -4.92
C GLN A 95 -4.27 -8.16 -5.09
N VAL A 96 -4.00 -8.89 -4.01
CA VAL A 96 -3.26 -10.16 -4.08
C VAL A 96 -4.05 -11.22 -4.84
N GLY A 97 -5.34 -11.36 -4.55
CA GLY A 97 -6.21 -12.29 -5.27
C GLY A 97 -6.25 -12.01 -6.77
N GLU A 98 -6.37 -10.74 -7.17
CA GLU A 98 -6.32 -10.31 -8.57
C GLU A 98 -4.95 -10.59 -9.21
N ALA A 99 -3.85 -10.36 -8.50
CA ALA A 99 -2.50 -10.65 -8.98
C ALA A 99 -2.28 -12.15 -9.22
N LEU A 100 -2.78 -13.02 -8.33
CA LEU A 100 -2.67 -14.47 -8.48
C LEU A 100 -3.47 -14.99 -9.68
N VAL A 101 -4.68 -14.44 -9.92
CA VAL A 101 -5.46 -14.76 -11.11
C VAL A 101 -4.72 -14.33 -12.38
N ALA A 102 -4.20 -13.10 -12.39
CA ALA A 102 -3.45 -12.58 -13.55
C ALA A 102 -2.17 -13.38 -13.83
N GLU A 103 -1.46 -13.84 -12.80
CA GLU A 103 -0.28 -14.71 -12.95
C GLU A 103 -0.65 -16.08 -13.52
N ALA A 104 -1.77 -16.66 -13.10
CA ALA A 104 -2.27 -17.94 -13.64
C ALA A 104 -2.73 -17.83 -15.10
N GLU A 105 -3.25 -16.67 -15.52
CA GLU A 105 -3.68 -16.41 -16.90
C GLU A 105 -2.54 -15.96 -17.83
N ALA A 106 -1.39 -15.55 -17.28
CA ALA A 106 -0.25 -15.12 -18.07
C ALA A 106 0.46 -16.32 -18.72
N PRO A 107 0.71 -16.31 -20.04
CA PRO A 107 1.59 -17.30 -20.65
C PRO A 107 2.98 -17.16 -20.04
N ALA A 108 3.64 -18.27 -19.70
CA ALA A 108 4.96 -18.31 -19.04
C ALA A 108 6.04 -17.55 -19.85
N ALA A 109 6.09 -16.22 -19.69
CA ALA A 109 7.19 -15.38 -20.07
C ALA A 109 8.10 -15.27 -18.85
N GLY A 110 9.33 -15.77 -19.00
CA GLY A 110 10.27 -15.94 -17.90
C GLY A 110 10.44 -14.69 -17.03
N ASP A 111 10.55 -14.96 -15.72
CA ASP A 111 10.91 -14.06 -14.62
C ASP A 111 11.79 -12.88 -15.10
N SER A 112 11.12 -11.78 -15.43
CA SER A 112 11.76 -10.48 -15.58
C SER A 112 11.10 -9.60 -14.55
N ALA A 113 11.61 -9.72 -13.32
CA ALA A 113 11.26 -8.90 -12.18
C ALA A 113 11.30 -7.41 -12.58
N ALA A 114 10.12 -6.82 -12.72
CA ALA A 114 9.99 -5.39 -12.94
C ALA A 114 10.33 -4.66 -11.62
N GLN A 115 11.63 -4.46 -11.36
CA GLN A 115 12.11 -3.41 -10.47
C GLN A 115 11.79 -2.06 -11.13
N GLN A 116 10.57 -1.58 -10.93
CA GLN A 116 10.12 -0.27 -11.40
C GLN A 116 10.72 0.80 -10.48
N SER A 117 11.92 1.29 -10.82
CA SER A 117 12.46 2.52 -10.24
C SER A 117 11.87 3.70 -11.02
N PHE A 118 10.88 4.39 -10.43
CA PHE A 118 10.31 5.59 -11.04
C PHE A 118 11.19 6.79 -10.64
N SER A 119 12.16 7.13 -11.49
CA SER A 119 12.90 8.39 -11.40
C SER A 119 12.20 9.46 -12.22
N SER A 120 11.68 10.49 -11.58
CA SER A 120 11.31 11.73 -12.28
C SER A 120 12.56 12.53 -12.59
N GLU A 121 13.29 12.13 -13.64
CA GLU A 121 14.29 13.00 -14.26
C GLU A 121 14.04 13.04 -15.77
N SER A 122 13.75 14.24 -16.26
CA SER A 122 13.61 14.53 -17.67
C SER A 122 14.94 14.33 -18.40
N ALA A 123 15.08 13.24 -19.15
CA ALA A 123 16.10 13.15 -20.22
C ALA A 123 15.72 12.07 -21.26
N SER A 124 15.09 12.56 -22.33
CA SER A 124 15.11 12.08 -23.71
C SER A 124 16.10 10.94 -24.04
N SER A 125 15.57 9.77 -24.41
CA SER A 125 16.17 8.87 -25.40
C SER A 125 15.13 7.87 -25.93
N GLY A 126 14.11 8.38 -26.64
CA GLY A 126 13.21 7.59 -27.50
C GLY A 126 13.75 7.57 -28.93
N THR A 127 13.48 6.52 -29.70
CA THR A 127 13.77 6.58 -31.16
C THR A 127 12.76 5.92 -32.09
N LEU A 128 11.87 5.01 -31.68
CA LEU A 128 10.88 4.48 -32.66
C LEU A 128 9.48 4.19 -32.09
N ALA A 129 9.33 3.91 -30.79
CA ALA A 129 8.02 3.64 -30.20
C ALA A 129 7.22 4.92 -29.87
N ASP A 130 7.92 6.00 -29.56
CA ASP A 130 7.30 7.26 -29.12
C ASP A 130 6.66 8.05 -30.26
N ASP A 131 7.13 7.91 -31.51
CA ASP A 131 6.67 8.73 -32.64
C ASP A 131 5.27 8.32 -33.14
N GLU A 132 4.99 7.00 -33.22
CA GLU A 132 3.66 6.48 -33.57
C GLU A 132 2.64 6.75 -32.44
N ALA A 133 3.08 6.60 -31.19
CA ALA A 133 2.26 6.91 -30.03
C ALA A 133 1.90 8.41 -29.95
N LEU A 134 2.82 9.31 -30.31
CA LEU A 134 2.56 10.74 -30.35
C LEU A 134 1.64 11.14 -31.52
N ALA A 135 1.78 10.50 -32.68
CA ALA A 135 0.93 10.74 -33.83
C ALA A 135 -0.54 10.36 -33.53
N ALA A 136 -0.75 9.22 -32.86
CA ALA A 136 -2.07 8.78 -32.41
C ALA A 136 -2.69 9.76 -31.40
N LEU A 137 -1.88 10.29 -30.47
CA LEU A 137 -2.34 11.25 -29.46
C LEU A 137 -2.71 12.62 -30.06
N LYS A 138 -1.96 13.12 -31.06
CA LYS A 138 -2.28 14.38 -31.74
C LYS A 138 -3.57 14.29 -32.54
N GLN A 139 -3.78 13.18 -33.25
CA GLN A 139 -4.99 12.97 -34.03
C GLN A 139 -6.25 12.91 -33.15
N GLN A 140 -6.13 12.38 -31.93
CA GLN A 140 -7.22 12.35 -30.95
C GLN A 140 -7.51 13.71 -30.32
N LEU A 141 -6.54 14.64 -30.32
CA LEU A 141 -6.71 15.98 -29.75
C LEU A 141 -7.22 17.00 -30.79
N GLU A 142 -6.89 16.83 -32.08
CA GLU A 142 -7.37 17.69 -33.17
C GLU A 142 -8.79 17.33 -33.64
N GLY A 143 -9.39 16.25 -33.10
CA GLY A 143 -10.72 15.76 -33.43
C GLY A 143 -11.83 16.09 -32.42
N ASN A 144 -11.59 16.98 -31.45
CA ASN A 144 -12.59 17.39 -30.45
C ASN A 144 -12.74 18.93 -30.39
#